data_AF-A0A1I6ZVB8-F1
#
_entry.id   AF-A0A1I6ZVB8-F1
#
_cell.length_a   1.000
_cell.length_b   1.000
_cell.length_c   1.000
_cell.angle_alpha   90.00
_cell.angle_beta   90.00
_cell.angle_gamma   90.00
#
_symmetry.space_group_name_H-M   'P 1'
#
loop_
_entity.id
_entity.type
_entity.pdbx_description
1 polymer ?
#
loop_
_entity_poly.entity_id
_entity_poly.type
_entity_poly.pdbx_seq_one_letter_code
_entity_poly.pdbx_strand_id
1 'polypeptide(L)'
;MLPLFQISWETIWADLPIFAVLAVWNLFVILVLSKKAYEFALKKGRSINSSMYFSRKVIHFLAGGLTAMLLPFIAHEPILPAATAFGLALMTYLPHKLNRRMYWFQDPENLYDVDFTLSWGLVVFFTWFIDRSFWLGVIPVLFMAYGDGITGIIRNLKYNKRTKAWEGTAGMLVLCVIIGAKMGFAGIFAGIVCSFVERIENIDDNFTVPASGLLILLAAHYYFPSLTVSLY
;
A
#
# COMPACT_ATOMS: atom_id res chain seq x y z
N MET A 1 -9.62 -33.30 10.08
CA MET A 1 -8.39 -32.73 9.51
C MET A 1 -8.78 -31.38 8.94
N LEU A 2 -8.54 -30.28 9.66
CA LEU A 2 -8.94 -28.94 9.24
C LEU A 2 -8.12 -28.53 8.00
N PRO A 3 -8.74 -28.16 6.86
CA PRO A 3 -8.00 -27.83 5.65
C PRO A 3 -7.47 -26.39 5.76
N LEU A 4 -6.51 -26.16 6.66
CA LEU A 4 -5.84 -24.86 6.81
C LEU A 4 -5.03 -24.45 5.56
N PHE A 5 -4.90 -25.34 4.57
CA PHE A 5 -4.03 -25.19 3.40
C PHE A 5 -4.70 -25.55 2.07
N GLN A 6 -6.03 -25.59 1.98
CA GLN A 6 -6.68 -25.80 0.68
C GLN A 6 -6.76 -24.47 -0.07
N ILE A 7 -5.68 -24.20 -0.80
CA ILE A 7 -5.65 -23.28 -1.94
C ILE A 7 -6.24 -24.02 -3.13
N SER A 8 -7.22 -23.43 -3.81
CA SER A 8 -7.81 -24.00 -5.01
C SER A 8 -7.11 -23.54 -6.27
N TRP A 9 -6.44 -24.48 -6.95
CA TRP A 9 -5.83 -24.24 -8.26
C TRP A 9 -6.84 -23.74 -9.29
N GLU A 10 -8.06 -24.27 -9.27
CA GLU A 10 -9.12 -23.84 -10.21
C GLU A 10 -9.46 -22.36 -10.03
N THR A 11 -9.56 -21.88 -8.78
CA THR A 11 -9.83 -20.46 -8.53
C THR A 11 -8.64 -19.56 -8.85
N ILE A 12 -7.40 -20.04 -8.65
CA ILE A 12 -6.20 -19.34 -9.12
C ILE A 12 -6.27 -19.14 -10.64
N TRP A 13 -6.61 -20.18 -11.39
CA TRP A 13 -6.74 -20.09 -12.84
C TRP A 13 -7.87 -19.16 -13.26
N ALA A 14 -8.99 -19.17 -12.53
CA ALA A 14 -10.13 -18.27 -12.78
C ALA A 14 -9.77 -16.79 -12.58
N ASP A 15 -8.89 -16.48 -11.61
CA ASP A 15 -8.47 -15.11 -11.30
C ASP A 15 -7.44 -14.55 -12.29
N LEU A 16 -6.76 -15.43 -13.05
CA LEU A 16 -5.65 -15.07 -13.93
C LEU A 16 -5.98 -13.95 -14.94
N PRO A 17 -7.14 -13.93 -15.63
CA PRO A 17 -7.46 -12.85 -16.57
C PRO A 17 -7.57 -11.48 -15.89
N ILE A 18 -8.17 -11.41 -14.71
CA ILE A 18 -8.33 -10.16 -13.96
C ILE A 18 -6.95 -9.68 -13.47
N PHE A 19 -6.13 -10.59 -12.96
CA PHE A 19 -4.77 -10.25 -12.53
C PHE A 19 -3.86 -9.85 -13.69
N ALA A 20 -4.06 -10.39 -14.90
CA ALA A 20 -3.37 -9.92 -16.09
C ALA A 20 -3.74 -8.46 -16.42
N VAL A 21 -5.03 -8.11 -16.34
CA VAL A 21 -5.50 -6.72 -16.52
C VAL A 21 -4.93 -5.80 -15.45
N LEU A 22 -4.94 -6.23 -14.17
CA LEU A 22 -4.36 -5.45 -13.07
C LEU A 22 -2.84 -5.29 -13.19
N ALA A 23 -2.13 -6.32 -13.64
CA ALA A 23 -0.70 -6.23 -13.91
C ALA A 23 -0.44 -5.18 -15.00
N VAL A 24 -1.16 -5.22 -16.12
CA VAL A 24 -1.06 -4.21 -17.19
C VAL A 24 -1.37 -2.81 -16.66
N TRP A 25 -2.41 -2.67 -15.85
CA TRP A 25 -2.76 -1.40 -15.20
C TRP A 25 -1.62 -0.89 -14.31
N ASN A 26 -1.08 -1.74 -13.43
CA ASN A 26 0.01 -1.36 -12.53
C ASN A 26 1.27 -0.96 -13.30
N LEU A 27 1.61 -1.68 -14.37
CA LEU A 27 2.72 -1.31 -15.26
C LEU A 27 2.47 0.02 -15.97
N PHE A 28 1.25 0.26 -16.44
CA PHE A 28 0.87 1.54 -17.04
C PHE A 28 0.98 2.70 -16.04
N VAL A 29 0.55 2.52 -14.80
CA VAL A 29 0.70 3.52 -13.74
C VAL A 29 2.19 3.80 -13.48
N ILE A 30 2.99 2.75 -13.29
CA ILE A 30 4.41 2.86 -12.93
C ILE A 30 5.25 3.46 -14.06
N LEU A 31 5.01 3.07 -15.31
CA LEU A 31 5.86 3.47 -16.43
C LEU A 31 5.37 4.74 -17.14
N VAL A 32 4.06 4.99 -17.14
CA VAL A 32 3.46 6.09 -17.91
C VAL A 32 2.89 7.18 -17.00
N LEU A 33 1.95 6.85 -16.12
CA LEU A 33 1.25 7.89 -15.34
C LEU A 33 2.16 8.56 -14.32
N SER A 34 3.01 7.80 -13.62
CA SER A 34 3.96 8.35 -12.66
C SER A 34 4.97 9.29 -13.35
N LYS A 35 5.48 8.90 -14.53
CA LYS A 35 6.38 9.76 -15.32
C LYS A 35 5.69 11.04 -15.76
N LYS A 36 4.44 10.97 -16.22
CA LYS A 36 3.63 12.16 -16.51
C LYS A 36 3.42 13.04 -15.27
N ALA A 37 3.19 12.44 -14.10
CA ALA A 37 3.03 13.17 -12.85
C ALA A 37 4.33 13.88 -12.44
N TYR A 38 5.48 13.23 -12.60
CA TYR A 38 6.80 13.82 -12.40
C TYR A 38 7.04 15.03 -13.32
N GLU A 39 6.83 14.85 -14.63
CA GLU A 39 7.00 15.92 -15.62
C GLU A 39 6.03 17.09 -15.38
N PHE A 40 4.79 16.78 -14.98
CA PHE A 40 3.80 17.78 -14.59
C PHE A 40 4.26 18.59 -13.37
N ALA A 41 4.75 17.91 -12.32
CA ALA A 41 5.27 18.55 -11.12
C ALA A 41 6.45 19.49 -11.44
N LEU A 42 7.40 19.04 -12.28
CA LEU A 42 8.50 19.86 -12.76
C LEU A 42 8.02 21.10 -13.53
N LYS A 43 7.07 20.93 -14.46
CA LYS A 43 6.47 22.05 -15.22
C LYS A 43 5.78 23.07 -14.31
N LYS A 44 5.35 22.66 -13.11
CA LYS A 44 4.78 23.54 -12.08
C LYS A 44 5.84 24.17 -11.16
N GLY A 45 7.12 24.07 -11.48
CA GLY A 45 8.22 24.69 -10.73
C GLY A 45 8.61 23.93 -9.47
N ARG A 46 8.22 22.66 -9.33
CA ARG A 46 8.66 21.82 -8.21
C ARG A 46 10.12 21.38 -8.39
N SER A 47 10.83 21.18 -7.28
CA SER A 47 12.18 20.62 -7.31
C SER A 47 12.17 19.18 -7.83
N ILE A 48 13.33 18.65 -8.23
CA ILE A 48 13.48 17.27 -8.70
C ILE A 48 13.02 16.28 -7.61
N ASN A 49 13.52 16.43 -6.38
CA ASN A 49 13.16 15.56 -5.26
C ASN A 49 11.67 15.64 -4.92
N SER A 50 11.10 16.85 -4.95
CA SER A 50 9.67 17.07 -4.76
C SER A 50 8.85 16.40 -5.87
N SER A 51 9.28 16.49 -7.13
CA SER A 51 8.59 15.89 -8.26
C SER A 51 8.66 14.37 -8.24
N MET A 52 9.81 13.78 -7.87
CA MET A 52 9.95 12.33 -7.66
C MET A 52 9.02 11.86 -6.54
N TYR A 53 9.00 12.57 -5.42
CA TYR A 53 8.12 12.26 -4.29
C TYR A 53 6.63 12.34 -4.69
N PHE A 54 6.23 13.36 -5.44
CA PHE A 54 4.85 13.47 -5.96
C PHE A 54 4.46 12.30 -6.85
N SER A 55 5.35 11.95 -7.79
CA SER A 55 5.19 10.81 -8.71
C SER A 55 5.03 9.48 -7.97
N ARG A 56 5.82 9.23 -6.92
CA ARG A 56 5.64 8.06 -6.03
C ARG A 56 4.25 8.00 -5.42
N LYS A 57 3.70 9.13 -4.97
CA LYS A 57 2.35 9.16 -4.37
C LYS A 57 1.26 8.83 -5.38
N VAL A 58 1.44 9.20 -6.66
CA VAL A 58 0.55 8.74 -7.73
C VAL A 58 0.58 7.20 -7.87
N ILE A 59 1.76 6.58 -7.77
CA ILE A 59 1.89 5.10 -7.76
C ILE A 59 1.19 4.51 -6.52
N HIS A 60 1.39 5.10 -5.34
CA HIS A 60 0.74 4.63 -4.11
C HIS A 60 -0.80 4.60 -4.27
N PHE A 61 -1.39 5.66 -4.84
CA PHE A 61 -2.85 5.69 -5.05
C PHE A 61 -3.31 4.75 -6.17
N LEU A 62 -2.77 4.93 -7.37
CA LEU A 62 -3.34 4.33 -8.57
C LEU A 62 -2.92 2.88 -8.77
N ALA A 63 -1.73 2.48 -8.33
CA ALA A 63 -1.28 1.09 -8.42
C ALA A 63 -1.56 0.34 -7.11
N GLY A 64 -0.84 0.70 -6.04
CA GLY A 64 -0.89 -0.01 -4.77
C GLY A 64 -2.27 0.01 -4.09
N GLY A 65 -2.85 1.20 -3.99
CA GLY A 65 -4.13 1.44 -3.32
C GLY A 65 -5.32 0.90 -4.11
N LEU A 66 -5.40 1.18 -5.41
CA LEU A 66 -6.50 0.66 -6.24
C LEU A 66 -6.46 -0.87 -6.31
N THR A 67 -5.28 -1.46 -6.50
CA THR A 67 -5.16 -2.93 -6.52
C THR A 67 -5.60 -3.52 -5.18
N ALA A 68 -5.14 -2.96 -4.06
CA ALA A 68 -5.54 -3.43 -2.72
C ALA A 68 -7.05 -3.31 -2.47
N MET A 69 -7.67 -2.20 -2.87
CA MET A 69 -9.11 -1.98 -2.69
C MET A 69 -9.94 -3.00 -3.46
N LEU A 70 -9.47 -3.45 -4.63
CA LEU A 70 -10.20 -4.41 -5.45
C LEU A 70 -10.08 -5.85 -4.94
N LEU A 71 -9.00 -6.21 -4.23
CA LEU A 71 -8.72 -7.59 -3.83
C LEU A 71 -9.91 -8.32 -3.17
N PRO A 72 -10.62 -7.74 -2.17
CA PRO A 72 -11.72 -8.43 -1.50
C PRO A 72 -12.90 -8.81 -2.41
N PHE A 73 -12.94 -8.28 -3.63
CA PHE A 73 -14.04 -8.46 -4.58
C PHE A 73 -13.67 -9.32 -5.78
N ILE A 74 -12.37 -9.52 -6.05
CA ILE A 74 -11.90 -10.14 -7.29
C ILE A 74 -10.93 -11.30 -7.07
N ALA A 75 -10.30 -11.39 -5.90
CA ALA A 75 -9.30 -12.40 -5.61
C ALA A 75 -9.93 -13.47 -4.72
N HIS A 76 -9.74 -14.73 -5.08
CA HIS A 76 -10.14 -15.87 -4.26
C HIS A 76 -8.97 -16.37 -3.42
N GLU A 77 -7.78 -16.41 -4.02
CA GLU A 77 -6.58 -17.02 -3.45
C GLU A 77 -5.43 -16.00 -3.37
N PRO A 78 -4.50 -16.13 -2.40
CA PRO A 78 -3.48 -15.11 -2.16
C PRO A 78 -2.32 -15.19 -3.17
N ILE A 79 -2.27 -16.25 -3.98
CA ILE A 79 -1.12 -16.56 -4.84
C ILE A 79 -0.92 -15.50 -5.94
N LEU A 80 -1.97 -15.15 -6.69
CA LEU A 80 -1.84 -14.14 -7.76
C LEU A 80 -1.60 -12.72 -7.22
N PRO A 81 -2.30 -12.25 -6.16
CA PRO A 81 -1.93 -11.00 -5.49
C PRO A 81 -0.45 -10.95 -5.08
N ALA A 82 0.03 -11.99 -4.38
CA ALA A 82 1.39 -12.05 -3.88
C ALA A 82 2.42 -12.13 -5.03
N ALA A 83 2.19 -12.99 -6.03
CA ALA A 83 3.06 -13.12 -7.18
C ALA A 83 3.18 -11.80 -7.96
N THR A 84 2.06 -11.07 -8.12
CA THR A 84 2.06 -9.75 -8.77
C THR A 84 2.89 -8.75 -7.95
N ALA A 85 2.68 -8.69 -6.63
CA ALA A 85 3.42 -7.79 -5.76
C ALA A 85 4.93 -8.08 -5.72
N PHE A 86 5.32 -9.36 -5.60
CA PHE A 86 6.73 -9.76 -5.61
C PHE A 86 7.38 -9.57 -6.98
N GLY A 87 6.63 -9.78 -8.07
CA GLY A 87 7.08 -9.45 -9.41
C GLY A 87 7.35 -7.95 -9.58
N LEU A 88 6.47 -7.10 -9.05
CA LEU A 88 6.68 -5.65 -9.03
C LEU A 88 7.84 -5.24 -8.13
N ALA A 89 8.00 -5.86 -6.96
CA ALA A 89 9.14 -5.63 -6.08
C ALA A 89 10.48 -5.94 -6.78
N LEU A 90 10.54 -7.06 -7.50
CA LEU A 90 11.70 -7.40 -8.33
C LEU A 90 11.90 -6.38 -9.45
N MET A 91 10.83 -5.97 -10.14
CA MET A 91 10.88 -4.96 -11.19
C MET A 91 11.41 -3.62 -10.69
N THR A 92 11.08 -3.21 -9.46
CA THR A 92 11.58 -1.96 -8.87
C THR A 92 13.00 -2.13 -8.32
N TYR A 93 13.33 -3.29 -7.77
CA TYR A 93 14.66 -3.57 -7.20
C TYR A 93 15.77 -3.64 -8.25
N LEU A 94 15.52 -4.29 -9.40
CA LEU A 94 16.53 -4.49 -10.44
C LEU A 94 17.11 -3.18 -10.99
N PRO A 95 16.32 -2.14 -11.33
CA PRO A 95 16.82 -0.82 -11.71
C PRO A 95 17.76 -0.17 -10.70
N HIS A 96 17.49 -0.31 -9.39
CA HIS A 96 18.39 0.15 -8.33
C HIS A 96 19.71 -0.60 -8.38
N LYS A 97 19.67 -1.93 -8.44
CA LYS A 97 20.87 -2.77 -8.43
C LYS A 97 21.74 -2.61 -9.67
N LEU A 98 21.12 -2.33 -10.82
CA LEU A 98 21.78 -2.19 -12.13
C LEU A 98 22.17 -0.75 -12.46
N ASN A 99 22.00 0.21 -11.53
CA ASN A 99 22.22 1.64 -11.79
C ASN A 99 21.40 2.19 -12.98
N ARG A 100 20.21 1.65 -13.21
CA ARG A 100 19.26 2.03 -14.28
C ARG A 100 17.94 2.54 -13.70
N ARG A 101 18.02 3.26 -12.58
CA ARG A 101 16.84 3.76 -11.83
C ARG A 101 15.89 4.53 -12.73
N MET A 102 14.60 4.29 -12.52
CA MET A 102 13.50 5.08 -13.06
C MET A 102 13.47 6.45 -12.35
N TYR A 103 14.27 7.39 -12.88
CA TYR A 103 14.57 8.70 -12.27
C TYR A 103 13.34 9.55 -11.92
N TRP A 104 12.15 9.23 -12.43
CA TRP A 104 10.93 9.97 -12.16
C TRP A 104 10.24 9.58 -10.86
N PHE A 105 10.67 8.51 -10.18
CA PHE A 105 10.14 8.15 -8.86
C PHE A 105 11.13 7.42 -7.95
N GLN A 106 12.15 6.75 -8.48
CA GLN A 106 13.12 6.01 -7.68
C GLN A 106 14.16 6.95 -7.08
N ASP A 107 14.17 6.99 -5.75
CA ASP A 107 15.08 7.83 -4.96
C ASP A 107 16.45 7.15 -4.85
N PRO A 108 17.56 7.84 -5.14
CA PRO A 108 18.89 7.27 -5.00
C PRO A 108 19.29 6.89 -3.56
N GLU A 109 18.64 7.46 -2.54
CA GLU A 109 19.03 7.34 -1.13
C GLU A 109 18.29 6.23 -0.38
N ASN A 110 17.26 5.61 -0.99
CA ASN A 110 16.44 4.58 -0.33
C ASN A 110 15.85 3.57 -1.33
N LEU A 111 15.38 2.43 -0.80
CA LEU A 111 14.67 1.38 -1.53
C LEU A 111 13.18 1.35 -1.19
N TYR A 112 12.62 2.47 -0.73
CA TYR A 112 11.26 2.51 -0.19
C TYR A 112 10.17 2.10 -1.19
N ASP A 113 10.42 2.19 -2.51
CA ASP A 113 9.53 1.65 -3.54
C ASP A 113 9.51 0.11 -3.57
N VAL A 114 10.65 -0.53 -3.29
CA VAL A 114 10.76 -1.98 -3.10
C VAL A 114 10.13 -2.38 -1.76
N ASP A 115 10.40 -1.63 -0.70
CA ASP A 115 9.87 -1.90 0.64
C ASP A 115 8.33 -1.82 0.66
N PHE A 116 7.75 -0.86 -0.06
CA PHE A 116 6.31 -0.74 -0.26
C PHE A 116 5.69 -1.99 -0.91
N THR A 117 6.28 -2.43 -2.03
CA THR A 117 5.74 -3.57 -2.81
C THR A 117 5.93 -4.90 -2.08
N LEU A 118 7.05 -5.08 -1.38
CA LEU A 118 7.29 -6.23 -0.51
C LEU A 118 6.32 -6.28 0.66
N SER A 119 6.16 -5.16 1.38
CA SER A 119 5.23 -5.07 2.52
C SER A 119 3.79 -5.36 2.09
N TRP A 120 3.37 -4.80 0.95
CA TRP A 120 2.08 -5.09 0.34
C TRP A 120 1.89 -6.60 0.10
N GLY A 121 2.87 -7.25 -0.56
CA GLY A 121 2.80 -8.67 -0.90
C GLY A 121 2.78 -9.59 0.32
N LEU A 122 3.66 -9.33 1.28
CA LEU A 122 3.78 -10.13 2.51
C LEU A 122 2.52 -10.02 3.37
N VAL A 123 2.02 -8.81 3.59
CA VAL A 123 0.81 -8.59 4.41
C VAL A 123 -0.39 -9.27 3.78
N VAL A 124 -0.65 -9.04 2.49
CA VAL A 124 -1.77 -9.69 1.79
C VAL A 124 -1.66 -11.20 1.81
N PHE A 125 -0.49 -11.75 1.50
CA PHE A 125 -0.28 -13.19 1.46
C PHE A 125 -0.53 -13.88 2.79
N PHE A 126 0.09 -13.40 3.87
CA PHE A 126 0.02 -14.08 5.17
C PHE A 126 -1.32 -13.90 5.86
N THR A 127 -1.94 -12.72 5.75
CA THR A 127 -3.25 -12.48 6.36
C THR A 127 -4.38 -13.28 5.74
N TRP A 128 -4.27 -13.70 4.48
CA TRP A 128 -5.29 -14.53 3.84
C TRP A 128 -5.50 -15.87 4.55
N PHE A 129 -4.45 -16.44 5.15
CA PHE A 129 -4.56 -17.68 5.93
C PHE A 129 -5.30 -17.50 7.27
N ILE A 130 -5.58 -16.24 7.66
CA ILE A 130 -6.36 -15.87 8.84
C ILE A 130 -7.76 -15.38 8.42
N ASP A 131 -7.82 -14.56 7.37
CA ASP A 131 -9.03 -13.95 6.83
C ASP A 131 -9.09 -14.11 5.30
N ARG A 132 -9.92 -15.03 4.84
CA ARG A 132 -10.12 -15.29 3.40
C ARG A 132 -10.86 -14.17 2.67
N SER A 133 -11.45 -13.21 3.39
CA SER A 133 -12.10 -12.04 2.79
C SER A 133 -11.11 -10.94 2.38
N PHE A 134 -9.81 -11.13 2.64
CA PHE A 134 -8.72 -10.17 2.41
C PHE A 134 -8.75 -8.88 3.26
N TRP A 135 -9.86 -8.55 3.94
CA TRP A 135 -9.99 -7.26 4.63
C TRP A 135 -8.94 -7.04 5.72
N LEU A 136 -8.55 -8.09 6.45
CA LEU A 136 -7.51 -8.03 7.48
C LEU A 136 -6.16 -7.55 6.94
N GLY A 137 -5.78 -7.98 5.73
CA GLY A 137 -4.53 -7.55 5.08
C GLY A 137 -4.67 -6.27 4.28
N VAL A 138 -5.82 -6.11 3.60
CA VAL A 138 -6.08 -4.95 2.74
C VAL A 138 -6.13 -3.66 3.56
N ILE A 139 -6.70 -3.67 4.77
CA ILE A 139 -6.87 -2.44 5.56
C ILE A 139 -5.52 -1.79 5.97
N PRO A 140 -4.56 -2.51 6.56
CA PRO A 140 -3.22 -1.97 6.82
C PRO A 140 -2.49 -1.53 5.56
N VAL A 141 -2.65 -2.28 4.46
CA VAL A 141 -2.08 -1.91 3.16
C VAL A 141 -2.70 -0.63 2.61
N LEU A 142 -3.99 -0.39 2.79
CA LEU A 142 -4.67 0.84 2.39
C LEU A 142 -4.26 2.02 3.28
N PHE A 143 -3.97 1.81 4.57
CA PHE A 143 -3.38 2.86 5.41
C PHE A 143 -2.02 3.31 4.88
N MET A 144 -1.19 2.39 4.42
CA MET A 144 0.07 2.71 3.76
C MET A 144 -0.17 3.37 2.38
N ALA A 145 -0.91 2.72 1.49
CA ALA A 145 -1.06 3.18 0.11
C ALA A 145 -1.83 4.51 0.01
N TYR A 146 -3.01 4.60 0.62
CA TYR A 146 -3.80 5.83 0.57
C TYR A 146 -3.48 6.81 1.69
N GLY A 147 -3.26 6.33 2.92
CA GLY A 147 -2.94 7.19 4.04
C GLY A 147 -1.59 7.90 3.89
N ASP A 148 -0.50 7.16 3.70
CA ASP A 148 0.81 7.78 3.39
C ASP A 148 0.82 8.41 1.97
N GLY A 149 0.00 7.91 1.05
CA GLY A 149 -0.31 8.57 -0.22
C GLY A 149 -0.77 10.02 -0.03
N ILE A 150 -1.84 10.23 0.75
CA ILE A 150 -2.46 11.56 0.93
C ILE A 150 -1.55 12.50 1.72
N THR A 151 -0.78 11.98 2.69
CA THR A 151 0.18 12.81 3.43
C THR A 151 1.16 13.44 2.45
N GLY A 152 1.72 12.63 1.56
CA GLY A 152 2.70 13.07 0.60
C GLY A 152 2.16 14.09 -0.38
N ILE A 153 0.92 13.93 -0.85
CA ILE A 153 0.25 14.91 -1.72
C ILE A 153 0.08 16.24 -0.97
N ILE A 154 -0.55 16.25 0.21
CA ILE A 154 -0.82 17.48 0.97
C ILE A 154 0.48 18.23 1.27
N ARG A 155 1.49 17.52 1.78
CA ARG A 155 2.77 18.12 2.19
C ARG A 155 3.55 18.64 0.99
N ASN A 156 3.54 17.92 -0.13
CA ASN A 156 4.21 18.37 -1.34
C ASN A 156 3.52 19.59 -1.97
N LEU A 157 2.18 19.63 -1.92
CA LEU A 157 1.40 20.79 -2.35
C LEU A 157 1.75 22.04 -1.54
N LYS A 158 1.91 21.90 -0.23
CA LYS A 158 2.16 23.02 0.69
C LYS A 158 3.63 23.45 0.80
N TYR A 159 4.55 22.50 0.88
CA TYR A 159 5.94 22.76 1.26
C TYR A 159 6.96 22.55 0.14
N ASN A 160 6.56 21.95 -1.00
CA ASN A 160 7.46 21.64 -2.13
C ASN A 160 8.74 20.87 -1.75
N LYS A 161 8.67 20.10 -0.67
CA LYS A 161 9.73 19.22 -0.18
C LYS A 161 9.13 18.09 0.65
N ARG A 162 9.88 17.01 0.84
CA ARG A 162 9.52 15.94 1.79
C ARG A 162 9.64 16.48 3.21
N THR A 163 8.55 16.43 3.99
CA THR A 163 8.51 16.87 5.39
C THR A 163 7.40 16.13 6.13
N LYS A 164 7.56 15.82 7.42
CA LYS A 164 6.56 15.13 8.25
C LYS A 164 5.66 16.13 9.00
N ALA A 165 5.00 17.00 8.22
CA ALA A 165 4.15 18.07 8.75
C ALA A 165 2.76 17.57 9.20
N TRP A 166 2.17 18.28 10.18
CA TRP A 166 0.90 17.94 10.81
C TRP A 166 -0.29 17.91 9.83
N GLU A 167 -0.31 18.75 8.80
CA GLU A 167 -1.40 18.77 7.83
C GLU A 167 -1.51 17.47 7.04
N GLY A 168 -0.37 16.83 6.75
CA GLY A 168 -0.37 15.51 6.14
C GLY A 168 -0.90 14.44 7.09
N THR A 169 -0.55 14.52 8.38
CA THR A 169 -1.08 13.61 9.41
C THR A 169 -2.59 13.78 9.58
N ALA A 170 -3.10 15.01 9.53
CA ALA A 170 -4.55 15.26 9.55
C ALA A 170 -5.26 14.65 8.33
N GLY A 171 -4.66 14.76 7.14
CA GLY A 171 -5.18 14.10 5.93
C GLY A 171 -5.19 12.57 6.04
N MET A 172 -4.10 11.99 6.54
CA MET A 172 -4.03 10.55 6.82
C MET A 172 -5.11 10.12 7.81
N LEU A 173 -5.28 10.86 8.90
CA LEU A 173 -6.23 10.56 9.96
C LEU A 173 -7.65 10.43 9.42
N VAL A 174 -8.09 11.41 8.63
CA VAL A 174 -9.43 11.37 8.01
C VAL A 174 -9.58 10.13 7.13
N LEU A 175 -8.61 9.88 6.26
CA LEU A 175 -8.71 8.81 5.28
C LEU A 175 -8.60 7.42 5.93
N CYS A 176 -7.66 7.24 6.86
CA CYS A 176 -7.46 6.00 7.60
C CYS A 176 -8.61 5.70 8.56
N VAL A 177 -9.28 6.71 9.15
CA VAL A 177 -10.50 6.49 9.93
C VAL A 177 -11.63 5.96 9.04
N ILE A 178 -11.84 6.55 7.86
CA ILE A 178 -12.87 6.10 6.91
C ILE A 178 -12.59 4.68 6.43
N ILE A 179 -11.36 4.40 6.00
CA ILE A 179 -10.94 3.07 5.56
C ILE A 179 -11.07 2.07 6.72
N GLY A 180 -10.55 2.43 7.89
CA GLY A 180 -10.50 1.59 9.07
C GLY A 180 -11.89 1.22 9.62
N ALA A 181 -12.90 2.07 9.42
CA ALA A 181 -14.27 1.78 9.81
C ALA A 181 -14.81 0.48 9.21
N LYS A 182 -14.25 -0.01 8.09
CA LYS A 182 -14.57 -1.33 7.52
C LYS A 182 -14.30 -2.50 8.47
N MET A 183 -13.40 -2.32 9.43
CA MET A 183 -13.06 -3.30 10.48
C MET A 183 -13.61 -2.89 11.85
N GLY A 184 -14.63 -2.04 11.90
CA GLY A 184 -15.25 -1.59 13.14
C GLY A 184 -14.35 -0.64 13.96
N PHE A 185 -14.58 -0.59 15.27
CA PHE A 185 -13.85 0.30 16.18
C PHE A 185 -12.34 0.01 16.21
N ALA A 186 -11.96 -1.27 16.11
CA ALA A 186 -10.57 -1.68 16.04
C ALA A 186 -9.85 -1.09 14.82
N GLY A 187 -10.50 -1.09 13.66
CA GLY A 187 -9.93 -0.51 12.45
C GLY A 187 -9.87 1.03 12.49
N ILE A 188 -10.87 1.69 13.07
CA ILE A 188 -10.81 3.14 13.34
C ILE A 188 -9.60 3.45 14.23
N PHE A 189 -9.45 2.73 15.34
CA PHE A 189 -8.34 2.90 16.26
C PHE A 189 -6.99 2.64 15.59
N ALA A 190 -6.88 1.57 14.80
CA ALA A 190 -5.69 1.28 14.00
C ALA A 190 -5.36 2.43 13.04
N GLY A 191 -6.35 2.98 12.33
CA GLY A 191 -6.17 4.11 11.43
C GLY A 191 -5.67 5.38 12.14
N ILE A 192 -6.17 5.65 13.35
CA ILE A 192 -5.70 6.75 14.19
C ILE A 192 -4.23 6.53 14.55
N VAL A 193 -3.89 5.37 15.11
CA VAL A 193 -2.51 5.05 15.53
C VAL A 193 -1.54 5.11 14.36
N CYS A 194 -1.89 4.48 13.23
CA CYS A 194 -1.08 4.50 12.01
C CYS A 194 -0.79 5.93 11.51
N SER A 195 -1.73 6.86 11.67
CA SER A 195 -1.53 8.26 11.27
C SER A 195 -0.45 8.97 12.10
N PHE A 196 -0.31 8.59 13.37
CA PHE A 196 0.77 9.08 14.23
C PHE A 196 2.07 8.32 14.00
N VAL A 197 2.02 7.00 13.78
CA VAL A 197 3.19 6.17 13.45
C VAL A 197 3.87 6.65 12.18
N GLU A 198 3.10 7.00 11.13
CA GLU A 198 3.64 7.55 9.88
C GLU A 198 4.53 8.77 10.13
N ARG A 199 4.28 9.54 11.18
CA ARG A 199 5.01 10.77 11.44
C ARG A 199 6.41 10.54 12.03
N ILE A 200 6.70 9.35 12.52
CA ILE A 200 8.00 9.04 13.13
C ILE A 200 9.09 9.23 12.07
N GLU A 201 10.09 10.06 12.39
CA GLU A 201 11.19 10.35 11.47
C GLU A 201 12.22 9.22 11.46
N ASN A 202 12.97 9.10 10.37
CA ASN A 202 14.07 8.14 10.19
C ASN A 202 13.67 6.65 10.23
N ILE A 203 12.38 6.35 10.10
CA ILE A 203 11.89 4.98 9.96
C ILE A 203 11.05 4.89 8.68
N ASP A 204 11.11 3.75 8.00
CA ASP A 204 10.31 3.51 6.80
C ASP A 204 8.83 3.27 7.17
N ASP A 205 7.97 4.17 6.69
CA ASP A 205 6.52 4.09 6.86
C ASP A 205 5.91 2.94 6.05
N ASN A 206 6.59 2.48 5.01
CA ASN A 206 6.15 1.33 4.21
C ASN A 206 6.16 0.01 4.99
N PHE A 207 6.95 -0.09 6.06
CA PHE A 207 6.91 -1.22 7.00
C PHE A 207 6.11 -0.90 8.25
N THR A 208 6.37 0.25 8.87
CA THR A 208 5.81 0.55 10.19
C THR A 208 4.32 0.80 10.18
N VAL A 209 3.77 1.45 9.15
CA VAL A 209 2.33 1.69 9.02
C VAL A 209 1.56 0.37 8.88
N PRO A 210 1.85 -0.50 7.89
CA PRO A 210 1.10 -1.74 7.76
C PRO A 210 1.35 -2.71 8.92
N ALA A 211 2.57 -2.77 9.47
CA ALA A 211 2.84 -3.61 10.63
C ALA A 211 2.05 -3.17 11.87
N SER A 212 2.02 -1.86 12.17
CA SER A 212 1.28 -1.33 13.32
C SER A 212 -0.23 -1.56 13.17
N GLY A 213 -0.77 -1.29 11.97
CA GLY A 213 -2.18 -1.51 11.69
C GLY A 213 -2.56 -2.97 11.81
N LEU A 214 -1.74 -3.87 11.25
CA LEU A 214 -1.97 -5.30 11.31
C LEU A 214 -1.90 -5.83 12.75
N LEU A 215 -0.91 -5.41 13.54
CA LEU A 215 -0.79 -5.82 14.95
C LEU A 215 -2.03 -5.44 15.76
N ILE A 216 -2.56 -4.23 15.57
CA ILE A 216 -3.78 -3.77 16.26
C ILE A 216 -4.98 -4.61 15.84
N LEU A 217 -5.15 -4.87 14.54
CA LEU A 217 -6.28 -5.67 14.03
C LEU A 217 -6.19 -7.13 14.49
N LEU A 218 -5.01 -7.74 14.49
CA LEU A 218 -4.80 -9.09 15.01
C LEU A 218 -5.08 -9.16 16.51
N ALA A 219 -4.60 -8.19 17.29
CA ALA A 219 -4.87 -8.11 18.71
C ALA A 219 -6.38 -7.98 18.98
N ALA A 220 -7.08 -7.15 18.21
CA ALA A 220 -8.53 -7.03 18.31
C ALA A 220 -9.23 -8.34 17.93
N HIS A 221 -8.83 -8.99 16.83
CA HIS A 221 -9.43 -10.25 16.39
C HIS A 221 -9.32 -11.36 17.45
N TYR A 222 -8.16 -11.53 18.07
CA TYR A 222 -7.94 -12.61 19.04
C TYR A 222 -8.39 -12.28 20.47
N TYR A 223 -8.24 -11.04 20.92
CA TYR A 223 -8.46 -10.67 22.34
C TYR A 223 -9.68 -9.78 22.57
N PHE A 224 -10.13 -9.04 21.55
CA PHE A 224 -11.25 -8.09 21.66
C PHE A 224 -12.21 -8.20 20.46
N PRO A 225 -12.73 -9.40 20.14
CA PRO A 225 -13.48 -9.64 18.91
C PRO A 225 -14.73 -8.76 18.78
N SER A 226 -15.30 -8.28 19.89
CA SER A 226 -16.43 -7.33 19.89
C SER A 226 -16.11 -5.96 19.31
N LEU A 227 -14.82 -5.61 19.15
CA LEU A 227 -14.37 -4.34 18.60
C LEU A 227 -14.09 -4.39 17.09
N THR A 228 -14.07 -5.59 16.49
CA THR A 228 -13.83 -5.80 15.06
C THR A 228 -15.02 -6.48 14.40
N VAL A 229 -15.08 -6.40 13.08
CA VAL A 229 -16.00 -7.25 12.29
C VAL A 229 -15.59 -8.72 12.42
N SER A 230 -16.57 -9.63 12.36
CA SER A 230 -16.31 -11.08 12.29
C SER A 230 -15.52 -11.39 11.01
N LEU A 231 -14.46 -12.20 11.13
CA LEU A 231 -13.64 -12.67 10.01
C LEU A 231 -14.05 -14.06 9.51
N TYR A 232 -15.30 -14.46 9.82
CA TYR A 232 -15.92 -15.72 9.42
C TYR A 232 -17.33 -15.47 8.90
#